data_AF-A0A2G8DKU5-F1
#
_entry.id   AF-A0A2G8DKU5-F1
#
_cell.length_a   1.000
_cell.length_b   1.000
_cell.length_c   1.000
_cell.angle_alpha   90.00
_cell.angle_beta   90.00
_cell.angle_gamma   90.00
#
_symmetry.space_group_name_H-M   'P 1'
#
loop_
_entity.id
_entity.type
_entity.pdbx_description
1 polymer ?
#
loop_
_entity_poly.entity_id
_entity_poly.type
_entity_poly.pdbx_seq_one_letter_code
_entity_poly.pdbx_strand_id
1 'polypeptide(L)'
;MKFEEILDLEERSSFDFFWKEASLSDRGYGLIRDNTKDRNVASIASVGFGLSALPVGVERGWISRKSGEERAVKTLKSFLNNVEQKEGFFVHFIDMIEGRRAYRSEVSVIDTALFLMGGLVAAEYFGGETSELFRTIYGRVNFPWYVNGERNCFYMGYSYERGFWGGWDRYAEQIIMYVLGAASPTCPTDPSLYYSFARDRGTYEELEVIHTYTGSLFTYQFSHAWIDFRKIRDRDGIDWFENSVRASLANWKYCSSEGKNYRTLHERSWGLTACDSPDGYRGDFGAPPSAKSNTAHRIDGTVPPCGALGSIVFVPGIVEETVKHYFENVPELWSEYGFLDAYNLDRNWLSDRVIGIDKGITLLMIENYRSGMIWELTMGSEYIKNGLERLGFSRREEW
;
A
#
# COMPACT_ATOMS: atom_id res chain seq x y z
N MET A 1 28.07 0.26 3.75
CA MET A 1 27.57 -1.15 3.74
C MET A 1 27.14 -1.47 2.31
N LYS A 2 27.16 -2.72 1.83
CA LYS A 2 26.67 -2.99 0.46
C LYS A 2 25.15 -2.81 0.40
N PHE A 3 24.62 -2.42 -0.76
CA PHE A 3 23.17 -2.18 -0.92
C PHE A 3 22.33 -3.38 -0.49
N GLU A 4 22.67 -4.59 -0.95
CA GLU A 4 21.94 -5.81 -0.58
C GLU A 4 21.97 -6.12 0.92
N GLU A 5 23.06 -5.79 1.62
CA GLU A 5 23.13 -5.96 3.07
C GLU A 5 22.19 -4.99 3.79
N ILE A 6 22.05 -3.75 3.29
CA ILE A 6 21.11 -2.76 3.84
C ILE A 6 19.67 -3.22 3.58
N LEU A 7 19.38 -3.73 2.37
CA LEU A 7 18.06 -4.26 2.04
C LEU A 7 17.70 -5.48 2.89
N ASP A 8 18.63 -6.40 3.15
CA ASP A 8 18.41 -7.54 4.05
C ASP A 8 17.99 -7.08 5.45
N LEU A 9 18.65 -6.04 5.97
CA LEU A 9 18.31 -5.45 7.26
C LEU A 9 16.94 -4.78 7.23
N GLU A 10 16.65 -3.96 6.21
CA GLU A 10 15.39 -3.22 6.13
C GLU A 10 14.19 -4.15 5.94
N GLU A 11 14.33 -5.18 5.09
CA GLU A 11 13.30 -6.18 4.84
C GLU A 11 13.02 -6.99 6.12
N ARG A 12 14.08 -7.45 6.81
CA ARG A 12 13.95 -8.17 8.08
C ARG A 12 13.31 -7.31 9.17
N SER A 13 13.77 -6.08 9.33
CA SER A 13 13.26 -5.18 10.36
C SER A 13 11.83 -4.72 10.08
N SER A 14 11.46 -4.54 8.81
CA SER A 14 10.06 -4.31 8.41
C SER A 14 9.19 -5.53 8.71
N PHE A 15 9.68 -6.75 8.49
CA PHE A 15 8.95 -7.97 8.87
C PHE A 15 8.75 -8.06 10.38
N ASP A 16 9.80 -7.73 11.15
CA ASP A 16 9.75 -7.75 12.61
C ASP A 16 8.65 -6.82 13.15
N PHE A 17 8.32 -5.70 12.48
CA PHE A 17 7.17 -4.87 12.84
C PHE A 17 5.86 -5.68 12.75
N PHE A 18 5.55 -6.28 11.60
CA PHE A 18 4.33 -7.07 11.41
C PHE A 18 4.27 -8.31 12.31
N TRP A 19 5.43 -8.87 12.65
CA TRP A 19 5.50 -10.05 13.50
C TRP A 19 5.29 -9.71 14.98
N LYS A 20 5.98 -8.68 15.49
CA LYS A 20 6.04 -8.30 16.91
C LYS A 20 4.93 -7.36 17.35
N GLU A 21 4.44 -6.49 16.46
CA GLU A 21 3.39 -5.51 16.77
C GLU A 21 1.97 -6.03 16.52
N ALA A 22 1.83 -7.33 16.24
CA ALA A 22 0.54 -7.99 16.19
C ALA A 22 0.01 -8.29 17.60
N SER A 23 -1.29 -8.04 17.81
CA SER A 23 -1.99 -8.45 19.02
C SER A 23 -2.04 -9.96 19.14
N LEU A 24 -1.90 -10.44 20.37
CA LEU A 24 -2.03 -11.84 20.76
C LEU A 24 -3.29 -12.06 21.61
N SER A 25 -4.18 -11.07 21.73
CA SER A 25 -5.42 -11.23 22.48
C SER A 25 -6.36 -12.22 21.79
N ASP A 26 -7.23 -12.89 22.54
CA ASP A 26 -8.14 -13.89 21.95
C ASP A 26 -9.11 -13.30 20.92
N ARG A 27 -9.55 -12.05 21.12
CA ARG A 27 -10.52 -11.37 20.25
C ARG A 27 -9.87 -10.61 19.09
N GLY A 28 -8.69 -10.05 19.33
CA GLY A 28 -7.93 -9.23 18.39
C GLY A 28 -6.67 -9.93 17.87
N TYR A 29 -6.59 -11.26 17.93
CA TYR A 29 -5.40 -11.97 17.49
C TYR A 29 -5.05 -11.59 16.06
N GLY A 30 -3.79 -11.19 15.85
CA GLY A 30 -3.28 -10.84 14.53
C GLY A 30 -3.67 -9.44 14.04
N LEU A 31 -4.38 -8.64 14.83
CA LEU A 31 -4.52 -7.21 14.56
C LEU A 31 -3.16 -6.54 14.70
N ILE A 32 -2.74 -5.76 13.71
CA ILE A 32 -1.42 -5.15 13.67
C ILE A 32 -1.57 -3.66 13.86
N ARG A 33 -0.73 -3.09 14.72
CA ARG A 33 -0.74 -1.65 15.00
C ARG A 33 -0.70 -0.83 13.72
N ASP A 34 -1.38 0.32 13.78
CA ASP A 34 -1.27 1.32 12.73
C ASP A 34 0.13 1.96 12.70
N ASN A 35 0.64 2.30 13.87
CA ASN A 35 1.98 2.87 14.05
C ASN A 35 2.53 2.52 15.44
N THR A 36 3.83 2.76 15.68
CA THR A 36 4.45 2.43 16.97
C THR A 36 4.13 3.41 18.10
N LYS A 37 3.55 4.58 17.81
CA LYS A 37 3.23 5.60 18.83
C LYS A 37 1.91 5.34 19.54
N ASP A 38 0.82 5.10 18.81
CA ASP A 38 -0.43 4.63 19.42
C ASP A 38 -0.46 3.11 19.48
N ARG A 39 -0.20 2.58 20.67
CA ARG A 39 -0.07 1.14 20.89
C ARG A 39 -1.39 0.39 20.97
N ASN A 40 -2.51 1.10 21.05
CA ASN A 40 -3.83 0.53 21.30
C ASN A 40 -4.68 0.40 20.03
N VAL A 41 -4.22 0.96 18.90
CA VAL A 41 -4.99 0.98 17.66
C VAL A 41 -4.27 0.23 16.54
N ALA A 42 -5.03 -0.64 15.88
CA ALA A 42 -4.69 -1.30 14.62
C ALA A 42 -5.33 -0.55 13.44
N SER A 43 -4.71 -0.67 12.27
CA SER A 43 -5.37 -0.40 11.00
C SER A 43 -5.48 -1.67 10.17
N ILE A 44 -6.62 -1.86 9.50
CA ILE A 44 -6.84 -3.07 8.69
C ILE A 44 -5.90 -3.12 7.47
N ALA A 45 -5.44 -1.97 6.97
CA ALA A 45 -4.42 -1.89 5.94
C ALA A 45 -3.08 -2.47 6.43
N SER A 46 -2.64 -2.10 7.65
CA SER A 46 -1.45 -2.69 8.29
C SER A 46 -1.56 -4.22 8.41
N VAL A 47 -2.75 -4.73 8.74
CA VAL A 47 -3.01 -6.18 8.74
C VAL A 47 -2.88 -6.80 7.34
N GLY A 48 -3.38 -6.15 6.30
CA GLY A 48 -3.24 -6.62 4.91
C GLY A 48 -1.79 -6.77 4.47
N PHE A 49 -0.97 -5.74 4.73
CA PHE A 49 0.47 -5.83 4.49
C PHE A 49 1.11 -6.94 5.34
N GLY A 50 0.75 -7.04 6.62
CA GLY A 50 1.29 -8.07 7.51
C GLY A 50 0.94 -9.51 7.12
N LEU A 51 -0.27 -9.76 6.61
CA LEU A 51 -0.65 -11.07 6.06
C LEU A 51 0.20 -11.42 4.84
N SER A 52 0.50 -10.44 3.99
CA SER A 52 1.40 -10.59 2.84
C SER A 52 2.85 -10.83 3.24
N ALA A 53 3.27 -10.30 4.40
CA ALA A 53 4.62 -10.47 4.94
C ALA A 53 4.86 -11.88 5.51
N LEU A 54 3.82 -12.66 5.82
CA LEU A 54 3.98 -14.00 6.40
C LEU A 54 4.70 -14.98 5.46
N PRO A 55 4.31 -15.14 4.17
CA PRO A 55 5.10 -15.91 3.22
C PRO A 55 6.55 -15.45 3.11
N VAL A 56 6.80 -14.12 3.11
CA VAL A 56 8.16 -13.55 3.05
C VAL A 56 8.99 -14.04 4.23
N GLY A 57 8.44 -13.96 5.45
CA GLY A 57 9.13 -14.47 6.64
C GLY A 57 9.39 -15.98 6.62
N VAL A 58 8.57 -16.76 5.92
CA VAL A 58 8.81 -18.21 5.76
C VAL A 58 9.93 -18.46 4.76
N GLU A 59 9.87 -17.89 3.57
CA GLU A 59 10.88 -18.09 2.51
C GLU A 59 12.26 -17.52 2.90
N ARG A 60 12.28 -16.43 3.68
CA ARG A 60 13.51 -15.86 4.26
C ARG A 60 14.01 -16.61 5.49
N GLY A 61 13.29 -17.63 5.97
CA GLY A 61 13.67 -18.45 7.12
C GLY A 61 13.58 -17.73 8.47
N TRP A 62 12.82 -16.64 8.55
CA TRP A 62 12.62 -15.83 9.76
C TRP A 62 11.60 -16.44 10.72
N ILE A 63 10.61 -17.15 10.16
CA ILE A 63 9.60 -17.92 10.89
C ILE A 63 9.42 -19.28 10.21
N SER A 64 8.89 -20.26 10.94
CA SER A 64 8.52 -21.55 10.33
C SER A 64 7.22 -21.40 9.52
N ARG A 65 7.05 -22.22 8.48
CA ARG A 65 5.80 -22.30 7.71
C ARG A 65 4.59 -22.50 8.61
N LYS A 66 4.69 -23.41 9.58
CA LYS A 66 3.63 -23.70 10.56
C LYS A 66 3.26 -22.45 11.38
N SER A 67 4.25 -21.70 11.86
CA SER A 67 3.99 -20.47 12.62
C SER A 67 3.35 -19.39 11.76
N GLY A 68 3.74 -19.28 10.49
CA GLY A 68 3.11 -18.38 9.53
C GLY A 68 1.65 -18.73 9.26
N GLU A 69 1.37 -20.01 9.00
CA GLU A 69 0.00 -20.51 8.78
C GLU A 69 -0.88 -20.32 10.02
N GLU A 70 -0.38 -20.67 11.22
CA GLU A 70 -1.10 -20.46 12.47
C GLU A 70 -1.42 -18.98 12.70
N ARG A 71 -0.50 -18.06 12.36
CA ARG A 71 -0.74 -16.62 12.43
C ARG A 71 -1.86 -16.24 11.46
N ALA A 72 -1.76 -16.63 10.18
CA ALA A 72 -2.74 -16.30 9.15
C ALA A 72 -4.15 -16.79 9.52
N VAL A 73 -4.30 -18.07 9.88
CA VAL A 73 -5.59 -18.68 10.25
C VAL A 73 -6.24 -17.94 11.41
N LYS A 74 -5.49 -17.67 12.48
CA LYS A 74 -6.04 -17.00 13.66
C LYS A 74 -6.38 -15.54 13.38
N THR A 75 -5.57 -14.82 12.60
CA THR A 75 -5.89 -13.46 12.14
C THR A 75 -7.19 -13.44 11.35
N LEU A 76 -7.35 -14.33 10.36
CA LEU A 76 -8.56 -14.41 9.54
C LEU A 76 -9.78 -14.80 10.39
N LYS A 77 -9.62 -15.67 11.40
CA LYS A 77 -10.69 -15.96 12.37
C LYS A 77 -11.11 -14.73 13.18
N SER A 78 -10.18 -13.85 13.56
CA SER A 78 -10.52 -12.57 14.21
C SER A 78 -11.35 -11.69 13.26
N PHE A 79 -10.96 -11.58 11.99
CA PHE A 79 -11.71 -10.79 10.99
C PHE A 79 -13.07 -11.40 10.62
N LEU A 80 -13.19 -12.72 10.67
CA LEU A 80 -14.45 -13.38 10.41
C LEU A 80 -15.46 -13.13 11.54
N ASN A 81 -15.02 -13.22 12.79
CA ASN A 81 -15.90 -13.34 13.96
C ASN A 81 -15.98 -12.08 14.85
N ASN A 82 -14.92 -11.28 14.92
CA ASN A 82 -14.77 -10.25 15.95
C ASN A 82 -14.62 -8.83 15.38
N VAL A 83 -13.91 -8.67 14.26
CA VAL A 83 -13.65 -7.34 13.69
C VAL A 83 -14.93 -6.72 13.16
N GLU A 84 -15.18 -5.47 13.56
CA GLU A 84 -16.34 -4.71 13.15
C GLU A 84 -16.38 -4.50 11.62
N GLN A 85 -17.54 -4.79 11.02
CA GLN A 85 -17.77 -4.65 9.59
C GLN A 85 -19.20 -4.21 9.29
N LYS A 86 -19.38 -3.63 8.10
CA LYS A 86 -20.68 -3.34 7.52
C LYS A 86 -20.70 -3.80 6.07
N GLU A 87 -21.67 -4.64 5.69
CA GLU A 87 -21.80 -5.16 4.32
C GLU A 87 -20.54 -5.89 3.83
N GLY A 88 -19.83 -6.52 4.76
CA GLY A 88 -18.54 -7.20 4.57
C GLY A 88 -17.32 -6.29 4.59
N PHE A 89 -17.49 -4.97 4.50
CA PHE A 89 -16.39 -4.01 4.58
C PHE A 89 -16.00 -3.73 6.03
N PHE A 90 -14.70 -3.66 6.30
CA PHE A 90 -14.18 -3.42 7.64
C PHE A 90 -14.02 -1.92 7.93
N VAL A 91 -14.06 -1.58 9.21
CA VAL A 91 -13.71 -0.22 9.68
C VAL A 91 -12.20 -0.01 9.62
N HIS A 92 -11.76 1.19 9.23
CA HIS A 92 -10.35 1.52 9.00
C HIS A 92 -9.49 1.27 10.24
N PHE A 93 -9.81 1.92 11.36
CA PHE A 93 -9.10 1.80 12.61
C PHE A 93 -9.90 0.99 13.63
N ILE A 94 -9.22 0.09 14.33
CA ILE A 94 -9.80 -0.81 15.31
C ILE A 94 -8.96 -0.90 16.58
N ASP A 95 -9.64 -1.11 17.71
CA ASP A 95 -9.00 -1.43 18.98
C ASP A 95 -8.25 -2.77 18.88
N MET A 96 -6.99 -2.79 19.34
CA MET A 96 -6.08 -3.94 19.24
C MET A 96 -6.55 -5.18 20.02
N ILE A 97 -7.45 -5.01 21.00
CA ILE A 97 -7.90 -6.11 21.86
C ILE A 97 -9.24 -6.65 21.41
N GLU A 98 -10.20 -5.77 21.16
CA GLU A 98 -11.61 -6.12 20.93
C GLU A 98 -12.00 -6.19 19.45
N GLY A 99 -11.21 -5.60 18.54
CA GLY A 99 -11.54 -5.52 17.12
C GLY A 99 -12.69 -4.57 16.79
N ARG A 100 -13.03 -3.64 17.69
CA ARG A 100 -14.10 -2.66 17.52
C ARG A 100 -13.57 -1.36 16.94
N ARG A 101 -14.45 -0.59 16.27
CA ARG A 101 -14.10 0.70 15.66
C ARG A 101 -13.43 1.67 16.64
N ALA A 102 -12.27 2.18 16.23
CA ALA A 102 -11.52 3.23 16.92
C ALA A 102 -11.67 4.58 16.20
N TYR A 103 -11.35 5.68 16.89
CA TYR A 103 -11.35 7.07 16.37
C TYR A 103 -12.59 7.56 15.62
N ARG A 104 -13.73 6.86 15.74
CA ARG A 104 -14.91 7.08 14.89
C ARG A 104 -14.59 6.94 13.39
N SER A 105 -13.62 6.08 13.05
CA SER A 105 -13.17 5.87 11.68
C SER A 105 -14.27 5.29 10.79
N GLU A 106 -14.22 5.60 9.51
CA GLU A 106 -15.09 5.08 8.49
C GLU A 106 -14.99 3.55 8.34
N VAL A 107 -16.05 2.95 7.80
CA VAL A 107 -16.00 1.69 7.07
C VAL A 107 -15.28 2.00 5.77
N SER A 108 -14.11 1.42 5.51
CA SER A 108 -13.22 1.84 4.42
C SER A 108 -13.14 0.80 3.31
N VAL A 109 -13.44 1.22 2.08
CA VAL A 109 -13.37 0.36 0.90
C VAL A 109 -11.94 0.07 0.48
N ILE A 110 -11.04 1.07 0.53
CA ILE A 110 -9.64 0.90 0.12
C ILE A 110 -8.87 0.07 1.14
N ASP A 111 -9.06 0.31 2.43
CA ASP A 111 -8.34 -0.45 3.46
C ASP A 111 -8.86 -1.90 3.55
N THR A 112 -10.16 -2.11 3.25
CA THR A 112 -10.69 -3.47 3.04
C THR A 112 -10.04 -4.13 1.83
N ALA A 113 -9.84 -3.42 0.71
CA ALA A 113 -9.16 -3.96 -0.45
C ALA A 113 -7.70 -4.36 -0.14
N LEU A 114 -6.95 -3.51 0.58
CA LEU A 114 -5.58 -3.82 1.03
C LEU A 114 -5.56 -5.06 1.95
N PHE A 115 -6.50 -5.15 2.90
CA PHE A 115 -6.67 -6.34 3.74
C PHE A 115 -6.94 -7.61 2.91
N LEU A 116 -7.86 -7.52 1.94
CA LEU A 116 -8.20 -8.65 1.09
C LEU A 116 -7.03 -9.11 0.21
N MET A 117 -6.22 -8.19 -0.32
CA MET A 117 -5.01 -8.57 -1.07
C MET A 117 -4.03 -9.33 -0.17
N GLY A 118 -3.87 -8.93 1.09
CA GLY A 118 -3.06 -9.66 2.04
C GLY A 118 -3.60 -11.03 2.42
N GLY A 119 -4.91 -11.11 2.69
CA GLY A 119 -5.59 -12.37 2.92
C GLY A 119 -5.48 -13.33 1.73
N LEU A 120 -5.53 -12.79 0.51
CA LEU A 120 -5.36 -13.55 -0.71
C LEU A 120 -3.95 -14.15 -0.81
N VAL A 121 -2.91 -13.34 -0.63
CA VAL A 121 -1.51 -13.83 -0.64
C VAL A 121 -1.30 -14.93 0.39
N ALA A 122 -1.80 -14.76 1.61
CA ALA A 122 -1.74 -15.79 2.64
C ALA A 122 -2.51 -17.06 2.24
N ALA A 123 -3.70 -16.91 1.63
CA ALA A 123 -4.51 -18.03 1.16
C ALA A 123 -3.84 -18.83 0.03
N GLU A 124 -3.25 -18.16 -0.96
CA GLU A 124 -2.55 -18.81 -2.07
C GLU A 124 -1.27 -19.52 -1.59
N TYR A 125 -0.58 -18.96 -0.59
CA TYR A 125 0.65 -19.55 -0.06
C TYR A 125 0.42 -20.69 0.96
N PHE A 126 -0.53 -20.53 1.88
CA PHE A 126 -0.75 -21.51 2.95
C PHE A 126 -1.74 -22.63 2.57
N GLY A 127 -2.75 -22.33 1.74
CA GLY A 127 -3.76 -23.32 1.37
C GLY A 127 -4.74 -23.64 2.52
N GLY A 128 -5.46 -24.75 2.37
CA GLY A 128 -6.24 -25.38 3.44
C GLY A 128 -7.22 -24.44 4.15
N GLU A 129 -7.18 -24.44 5.48
CA GLU A 129 -8.06 -23.61 6.32
C GLU A 129 -7.89 -22.10 6.04
N THR A 130 -6.68 -21.67 5.68
CA THR A 130 -6.41 -20.26 5.34
C THR A 130 -7.22 -19.84 4.10
N SER A 131 -7.23 -20.67 3.06
CA SER A 131 -8.00 -20.40 1.83
C SER A 131 -9.51 -20.45 2.08
N GLU A 132 -9.98 -21.37 2.93
CA GLU A 132 -11.40 -21.46 3.28
C GLU A 132 -11.89 -20.21 4.01
N LEU A 133 -11.14 -19.74 5.02
CA LEU A 133 -11.44 -18.52 5.76
C LEU A 133 -11.42 -17.29 4.86
N PHE A 134 -10.39 -17.15 4.02
CA PHE A 134 -10.29 -16.05 3.07
C PHE A 134 -11.50 -16.02 2.13
N ARG A 135 -11.87 -17.16 1.53
CA ARG A 135 -13.03 -17.26 0.63
C ARG A 135 -14.32 -16.83 1.32
N THR A 136 -14.53 -17.21 2.58
CA THR A 136 -15.70 -16.79 3.36
C THR A 136 -15.70 -15.29 3.61
N ILE A 137 -14.55 -14.70 3.99
CA ILE A 137 -14.44 -13.26 4.25
C ILE A 137 -14.65 -12.47 2.96
N TYR A 138 -13.95 -12.83 1.88
CA TYR A 138 -14.05 -12.14 0.60
C TYR A 138 -15.46 -12.25 -0.01
N GLY A 139 -16.08 -13.44 0.05
CA GLY A 139 -17.44 -13.66 -0.43
C GLY A 139 -18.53 -12.91 0.36
N ARG A 140 -18.22 -12.38 1.56
CA ARG A 140 -19.14 -11.56 2.34
C ARG A 140 -19.16 -10.09 1.88
N VAL A 141 -18.16 -9.64 1.11
CA VAL A 141 -18.02 -8.24 0.73
C VAL A 141 -18.99 -7.86 -0.38
N ASN A 142 -19.95 -7.00 -0.05
CA ASN A 142 -20.99 -6.53 -0.95
C ASN A 142 -20.52 -5.30 -1.74
N PHE A 143 -19.64 -5.48 -2.74
CA PHE A 143 -19.06 -4.35 -3.49
C PHE A 143 -20.07 -3.35 -4.07
N PRO A 144 -21.22 -3.76 -4.65
CA PRO A 144 -22.24 -2.85 -5.14
C PRO A 144 -22.79 -1.89 -4.07
N TRP A 145 -22.81 -2.26 -2.80
CA TRP A 145 -23.27 -1.38 -1.71
C TRP A 145 -22.41 -0.11 -1.59
N TYR A 146 -21.13 -0.21 -1.93
CA TYR A 146 -20.18 0.90 -1.83
C TYR A 146 -20.12 1.76 -3.11
N VAL A 147 -20.89 1.41 -4.15
CA VAL A 147 -20.91 2.13 -5.42
C VAL A 147 -21.87 3.32 -5.35
N ASN A 148 -21.36 4.49 -5.70
CA ASN A 148 -22.15 5.67 -5.99
C ASN A 148 -22.71 5.56 -7.42
N GLY A 149 -23.98 5.18 -7.54
CA GLY A 149 -24.64 5.04 -8.84
C GLY A 149 -24.77 6.35 -9.63
N GLU A 150 -24.78 7.51 -8.98
CA GLU A 150 -24.88 8.81 -9.67
C GLU A 150 -23.55 9.24 -10.29
N ARG A 151 -22.44 8.99 -9.58
CA ARG A 151 -21.09 9.32 -10.06
C ARG A 151 -20.42 8.18 -10.82
N ASN A 152 -21.04 7.00 -10.79
CA ASN A 152 -20.52 5.75 -11.34
C ASN A 152 -19.11 5.44 -10.81
N CYS A 153 -18.85 5.63 -9.52
CA CYS A 153 -17.57 5.30 -8.88
C CYS A 153 -17.82 4.74 -7.48
N PHE A 154 -16.80 4.15 -6.84
CA PHE A 154 -16.91 3.84 -5.41
C PHE A 154 -16.92 5.13 -4.59
N TYR A 155 -17.74 5.18 -3.53
CA TYR A 155 -17.56 6.19 -2.48
C TYR A 155 -16.17 6.08 -1.86
N MET A 156 -15.64 7.17 -1.29
CA MET A 156 -14.36 7.10 -0.56
C MET A 156 -14.52 6.51 0.83
N GLY A 157 -15.63 6.85 1.50
CA GLY A 157 -15.87 6.45 2.88
C GLY A 157 -17.35 6.32 3.21
N TYR A 158 -17.65 5.49 4.21
CA TYR A 158 -18.94 5.43 4.89
C TYR A 158 -18.74 5.57 6.39
N SER A 159 -19.44 6.49 7.04
CA SER A 159 -19.49 6.55 8.50
C SER A 159 -20.91 6.32 9.00
N TYR A 160 -21.06 5.72 10.18
CA TYR A 160 -22.38 5.51 10.78
C TYR A 160 -23.12 6.82 11.04
N GLU A 161 -22.38 7.91 11.27
CA GLU A 161 -22.93 9.22 11.60
C GLU A 161 -23.39 10.03 10.39
N ARG A 162 -22.65 9.99 9.27
CA ARG A 162 -22.90 10.83 8.08
C ARG A 162 -23.41 10.04 6.88
N GLY A 163 -23.24 8.73 6.86
CA GLY A 163 -23.40 7.92 5.65
C GLY A 163 -22.20 8.04 4.71
N PHE A 164 -22.46 7.84 3.41
CA PHE A 164 -21.45 7.85 2.36
C PHE A 164 -20.90 9.25 2.04
N TRP A 165 -19.63 9.32 1.64
CA TRP A 165 -18.99 10.56 1.21
C TRP A 165 -17.84 10.31 0.23
N GLY A 166 -17.43 11.38 -0.45
CA GLY A 166 -16.34 11.38 -1.42
C GLY A 166 -16.64 10.50 -2.64
N GLY A 167 -15.62 10.29 -3.48
CA GLY A 167 -15.70 9.39 -4.61
C GLY A 167 -14.31 9.13 -5.17
N TRP A 168 -14.01 7.88 -5.48
CA TRP A 168 -12.79 7.47 -6.18
C TRP A 168 -12.89 7.82 -7.67
N ASP A 169 -12.97 9.11 -7.97
CA ASP A 169 -13.28 9.65 -9.30
C ASP A 169 -12.05 10.10 -10.10
N ARG A 170 -10.84 9.88 -9.58
CA ARG A 170 -9.56 10.10 -10.27
C ARG A 170 -8.56 9.01 -9.91
N TYR A 171 -7.53 8.83 -10.74
CA TYR A 171 -6.46 7.90 -10.45
C TYR A 171 -5.78 8.19 -9.10
N ALA A 172 -5.63 7.15 -8.29
CA ALA A 172 -4.90 7.08 -7.02
C ALA A 172 -4.51 5.61 -6.76
N GLU A 173 -4.48 5.13 -5.52
CA GLU A 173 -4.06 3.78 -5.12
C GLU A 173 -5.03 2.63 -5.49
N GLN A 174 -6.19 2.94 -6.04
CA GLN A 174 -7.39 2.11 -5.95
C GLN A 174 -7.58 1.01 -7.02
N ILE A 175 -6.60 0.72 -7.89
CA ILE A 175 -6.79 -0.28 -8.97
C ILE A 175 -7.17 -1.65 -8.39
N ILE A 176 -6.50 -2.09 -7.31
CA ILE A 176 -6.81 -3.36 -6.62
C ILE A 176 -8.28 -3.45 -6.17
N MET A 177 -8.90 -2.33 -5.76
CA MET A 177 -10.29 -2.29 -5.32
C MET A 177 -11.24 -2.61 -6.49
N TYR A 178 -10.96 -2.09 -7.68
CA TYR A 178 -11.74 -2.42 -8.88
C TYR A 178 -11.52 -3.87 -9.32
N VAL A 179 -10.29 -4.38 -9.27
CA VAL A 179 -10.00 -5.78 -9.61
C VAL A 179 -10.75 -6.73 -8.68
N LEU A 180 -10.69 -6.50 -7.37
CA LEU A 180 -11.43 -7.28 -6.37
C LEU A 180 -12.95 -7.13 -6.52
N GLY A 181 -13.44 -5.92 -6.83
CA GLY A 181 -14.86 -5.68 -7.07
C GLY A 181 -15.38 -6.45 -8.29
N ALA A 182 -14.66 -6.44 -9.40
CA ALA A 182 -15.02 -7.19 -10.60
C ALA A 182 -14.89 -8.71 -10.42
N ALA A 183 -13.91 -9.15 -9.62
CA ALA A 183 -13.62 -10.56 -9.33
C ALA A 183 -14.59 -11.19 -8.31
N SER A 184 -15.35 -10.39 -7.55
CA SER A 184 -16.14 -10.89 -6.43
C SER A 184 -17.07 -12.04 -6.86
N PRO A 185 -17.01 -13.20 -6.18
CA PRO A 185 -17.79 -14.38 -6.57
C PRO A 185 -19.28 -14.27 -6.22
N THR A 186 -19.64 -13.35 -5.33
CA THR A 186 -21.00 -13.23 -4.76
C THR A 186 -21.65 -11.90 -5.11
N CYS A 187 -20.89 -10.80 -5.03
CA CYS A 187 -21.39 -9.45 -5.25
C CYS A 187 -20.42 -8.68 -6.17
N PRO A 188 -20.31 -9.04 -7.46
CA PRO A 188 -19.43 -8.33 -8.39
C PRO A 188 -19.98 -6.95 -8.76
N THR A 189 -19.08 -6.00 -8.99
CA THR A 189 -19.43 -4.72 -9.64
C THR A 189 -19.49 -4.88 -11.16
N ASP A 190 -20.19 -3.96 -11.81
CA ASP A 190 -20.10 -3.79 -13.26
C ASP A 190 -18.64 -3.43 -13.65
N PRO A 191 -17.98 -4.17 -14.58
CA PRO A 191 -16.61 -3.87 -14.99
C PRO A 191 -16.41 -2.48 -15.60
N SER A 192 -17.46 -1.87 -16.16
CA SER A 192 -17.41 -0.50 -16.67
C SER A 192 -17.11 0.55 -15.59
N LEU A 193 -17.36 0.23 -14.31
CA LEU A 193 -17.04 1.09 -13.17
C LEU A 193 -15.53 1.43 -13.11
N TYR A 194 -14.65 0.53 -13.54
CA TYR A 194 -13.20 0.80 -13.59
C TYR A 194 -12.84 1.91 -14.59
N TYR A 195 -13.66 2.12 -15.61
CA TYR A 195 -13.39 3.10 -16.67
C TYR A 195 -13.99 4.48 -16.37
N SER A 196 -14.59 4.70 -15.20
CA SER A 196 -15.25 5.96 -14.86
C SER A 196 -14.36 7.00 -14.19
N PHE A 197 -13.28 6.58 -13.51
CA PHE A 197 -12.38 7.54 -12.85
C PHE A 197 -11.52 8.28 -13.89
N ALA A 198 -11.25 9.56 -13.62
CA ALA A 198 -10.45 10.40 -14.49
C ALA A 198 -8.99 9.95 -14.54
N ARG A 199 -8.45 9.88 -15.75
CA ARG A 199 -7.06 9.53 -16.07
C ARG A 199 -6.36 10.79 -16.61
N ASP A 200 -6.27 11.79 -15.75
CA ASP A 200 -5.72 13.11 -16.08
C ASP A 200 -4.22 12.98 -16.38
N ARG A 201 -3.78 13.46 -17.54
CA ARG A 201 -2.37 13.46 -17.96
C ARG A 201 -1.72 14.81 -17.65
N GLY A 202 -0.50 14.76 -17.17
CA GLY A 202 0.33 15.92 -16.90
C GLY A 202 1.78 15.62 -17.19
N THR A 203 2.57 16.66 -17.40
CA THR A 203 3.97 16.53 -17.79
C THR A 203 4.85 17.25 -16.78
N TYR A 204 5.88 16.57 -16.28
CA TYR A 204 6.99 17.19 -15.58
C TYR A 204 8.26 16.96 -16.40
N GLU A 205 8.85 18.05 -16.90
CA GLU A 205 9.91 18.01 -17.91
C GLU A 205 9.48 17.23 -19.17
N GLU A 206 10.07 16.08 -19.45
CA GLU A 206 9.75 15.17 -20.56
C GLU A 206 8.84 13.99 -20.15
N LEU A 207 8.52 13.88 -18.86
CA LEU A 207 7.79 12.74 -18.30
C LEU A 207 6.28 13.02 -18.30
N GLU A 208 5.56 12.43 -19.25
CA GLU A 208 4.10 12.39 -19.23
C GLU A 208 3.61 11.27 -18.30
N VAL A 209 2.74 11.64 -17.35
CA VAL A 209 2.22 10.78 -16.30
C VAL A 209 0.71 10.95 -16.23
N ILE A 210 -0.04 9.84 -16.18
CA ILE A 210 -1.41 9.84 -15.65
C ILE A 210 -1.28 10.05 -14.15
N HIS A 211 -1.55 11.28 -13.71
CA HIS A 211 -1.16 11.72 -12.38
C HIS A 211 -2.30 11.65 -11.38
N THR A 212 -1.93 11.50 -10.11
CA THR A 212 -2.86 11.51 -9.00
C THR A 212 -3.10 12.93 -8.50
N TYR A 213 -4.03 13.10 -7.56
CA TYR A 213 -4.43 14.45 -7.15
C TYR A 213 -3.26 15.26 -6.58
N THR A 214 -2.48 14.68 -5.66
CA THR A 214 -1.30 15.31 -5.06
C THR A 214 0.03 14.85 -5.65
N GLY A 215 0.03 13.84 -6.53
CA GLY A 215 1.27 13.24 -7.04
C GLY A 215 2.10 12.52 -5.96
N SER A 216 1.43 12.00 -4.93
CA SER A 216 2.03 11.26 -3.83
C SER A 216 2.45 9.85 -4.26
N LEU A 217 3.66 9.39 -3.94
CA LEU A 217 4.16 8.12 -4.49
C LEU A 217 3.36 6.88 -4.11
N PHE A 218 2.80 6.80 -2.89
CA PHE A 218 2.05 5.61 -2.45
C PHE A 218 0.91 5.23 -3.43
N THR A 219 0.31 6.23 -4.09
CA THR A 219 -0.75 6.03 -5.07
C THR A 219 -0.30 5.26 -6.32
N TYR A 220 0.98 5.36 -6.68
CA TYR A 220 1.61 4.61 -7.78
C TYR A 220 2.24 3.28 -7.31
N GLN A 221 2.23 3.01 -6.01
CA GLN A 221 2.94 1.88 -5.40
C GLN A 221 1.98 0.80 -4.89
N PHE A 222 0.90 1.18 -4.19
CA PHE A 222 0.11 0.22 -3.41
C PHE A 222 -0.52 -0.87 -4.28
N SER A 223 -1.12 -0.52 -5.41
CA SER A 223 -1.64 -1.55 -6.32
C SER A 223 -0.54 -2.45 -6.90
N HIS A 224 0.66 -1.90 -7.12
CA HIS A 224 1.84 -2.63 -7.59
C HIS A 224 2.48 -3.52 -6.52
N ALA A 225 2.18 -3.33 -5.23
CA ALA A 225 2.69 -4.22 -4.19
C ALA A 225 2.20 -5.66 -4.37
N TRP A 226 1.00 -5.83 -4.97
CA TRP A 226 0.39 -7.13 -5.17
C TRP A 226 0.22 -7.52 -6.64
N ILE A 227 -0.20 -6.61 -7.52
CA ILE A 227 -0.46 -6.95 -8.93
C ILE A 227 0.77 -6.63 -9.78
N ASP A 228 1.24 -7.62 -10.55
CA ASP A 228 2.32 -7.42 -11.51
C ASP A 228 1.79 -6.83 -12.82
N PHE A 229 1.90 -5.51 -12.94
CA PHE A 229 1.49 -4.80 -14.15
C PHE A 229 2.52 -4.81 -15.29
N ARG A 230 3.74 -5.37 -15.10
CA ARG A 230 4.84 -5.26 -16.10
C ARG A 230 4.50 -5.85 -17.46
N LYS A 231 3.60 -6.84 -17.49
CA LYS A 231 3.27 -7.64 -18.69
C LYS A 231 1.83 -7.48 -19.17
N ILE A 232 1.07 -6.57 -18.55
CA ILE A 232 -0.35 -6.38 -18.86
C ILE A 232 -0.68 -4.91 -19.08
N ARG A 233 -1.71 -4.66 -19.88
CA ARG A 233 -2.30 -3.33 -20.09
C ARG A 233 -3.80 -3.42 -19.94
N ASP A 234 -4.44 -2.32 -19.55
CA ASP A 234 -5.91 -2.26 -19.57
C ASP A 234 -6.45 -2.14 -21.01
N ARG A 235 -7.78 -2.15 -21.16
CA ARG A 235 -8.45 -2.10 -22.47
C ARG A 235 -8.16 -0.81 -23.25
N ASP A 236 -7.83 0.28 -22.54
CA ASP A 236 -7.50 1.57 -23.15
C ASP A 236 -6.00 1.63 -23.53
N GLY A 237 -5.26 0.53 -23.36
CA GLY A 237 -3.85 0.39 -23.69
C GLY A 237 -2.90 1.00 -22.66
N ILE A 238 -3.39 1.30 -21.45
CA ILE A 238 -2.59 1.95 -20.41
C ILE A 238 -1.64 0.94 -19.78
N ASP A 239 -0.37 1.30 -19.79
CA ASP A 239 0.72 0.57 -19.15
C ASP A 239 0.96 1.18 -17.77
N TRP A 240 0.30 0.62 -16.75
CA TRP A 240 0.36 1.16 -15.38
C TRP A 240 1.74 1.03 -14.76
N PHE A 241 2.54 0.02 -15.14
CA PHE A 241 3.91 -0.10 -14.67
C PHE A 241 4.78 1.03 -15.21
N GLU A 242 4.72 1.27 -16.52
CA GLU A 242 5.44 2.38 -17.14
C GLU A 242 4.99 3.75 -16.59
N ASN A 243 3.69 3.92 -16.31
CA ASN A 243 3.18 5.13 -15.66
C ASN A 243 3.83 5.37 -14.28
N SER A 244 3.94 4.31 -13.47
CA SER A 244 4.56 4.38 -12.13
C SER A 244 6.08 4.58 -12.19
N VAL A 245 6.76 4.06 -13.22
CA VAL A 245 8.18 4.39 -13.51
C VAL A 245 8.33 5.88 -13.77
N ARG A 246 7.52 6.45 -14.66
CA ARG A 246 7.56 7.90 -14.98
C ARG A 246 7.21 8.76 -13.78
N ALA A 247 6.22 8.38 -12.99
CA ALA A 247 5.85 9.09 -11.77
C ALA A 247 7.00 9.08 -10.74
N SER A 248 7.68 7.94 -10.56
CA SER A 248 8.84 7.82 -9.68
C SER A 248 10.01 8.71 -10.14
N LEU A 249 10.29 8.72 -11.45
CA LEU A 249 11.31 9.60 -12.04
C LEU A 249 10.95 11.08 -11.90
N ALA A 250 9.69 11.46 -12.11
CA ALA A 250 9.23 12.84 -11.96
C ALA A 250 9.38 13.31 -10.51
N ASN A 251 9.03 12.45 -9.54
CA ASN A 251 9.22 12.72 -8.12
C ASN A 251 10.70 12.91 -7.76
N TRP A 252 11.57 12.00 -8.21
CA TRP A 252 13.01 12.09 -7.99
C TRP A 252 13.63 13.37 -8.59
N LYS A 253 13.29 13.69 -9.84
CA LYS A 253 13.76 14.93 -10.51
C LYS A 253 13.28 16.18 -9.76
N TYR A 254 12.03 16.20 -9.34
CA TYR A 254 11.48 17.30 -8.55
C TYR A 254 12.20 17.47 -7.22
N CYS A 255 12.38 16.39 -6.45
CA CYS A 255 13.16 16.42 -5.20
C CYS A 255 14.57 16.95 -5.43
N SER A 256 15.24 16.49 -6.49
CA SER A 256 16.58 16.94 -6.85
C SER A 256 16.62 18.45 -7.15
N SER A 257 15.59 18.98 -7.82
CA SER A 257 15.47 20.41 -8.14
C SER A 257 15.17 21.29 -6.92
N GLU A 258 14.53 20.71 -5.89
CA GLU A 258 14.12 21.38 -4.66
C GLU A 258 15.21 21.41 -3.59
N GLY A 259 16.37 20.79 -3.83
CA GLY A 259 17.50 20.83 -2.89
C GLY A 259 18.11 22.22 -2.64
N LYS A 260 17.78 23.19 -3.48
CA LYS A 260 18.09 24.61 -3.23
C LYS A 260 17.18 25.26 -2.17
N ASN A 261 16.00 24.68 -1.93
CA ASN A 261 15.00 25.19 -1.01
C ASN A 261 14.96 24.39 0.30
N TYR A 262 15.30 23.09 0.26
CA TYR A 262 15.25 22.19 1.41
C TYR A 262 16.52 21.33 1.45
N ARG A 263 17.26 21.35 2.57
CA ARG A 263 18.50 20.58 2.73
C ARG A 263 18.28 19.08 2.69
N THR A 264 17.10 18.61 3.11
CA THR A 264 16.75 17.19 3.09
C THR A 264 16.55 16.66 1.68
N LEU A 265 16.12 17.49 0.72
CA LEU A 265 15.76 17.03 -0.62
C LEU A 265 16.96 17.14 -1.55
N HIS A 266 17.32 16.05 -2.23
CA HIS A 266 18.34 16.04 -3.29
C HIS A 266 18.32 14.68 -4.02
N GLU A 267 19.23 14.46 -4.96
CA GLU A 267 19.25 13.27 -5.81
C GLU A 267 19.47 11.94 -5.07
N ARG A 268 19.89 11.97 -3.81
CA ARG A 268 20.05 10.80 -2.92
C ARG A 268 19.13 10.84 -1.69
N SER A 269 18.19 11.78 -1.66
CA SER A 269 17.17 11.88 -0.61
C SER A 269 15.89 12.45 -1.22
N TRP A 270 14.98 11.54 -1.54
CA TRP A 270 13.77 11.79 -2.31
C TRP A 270 12.69 10.78 -1.93
N GLY A 271 11.52 10.92 -2.53
CA GLY A 271 10.41 9.98 -2.37
C GLY A 271 9.23 10.63 -1.68
N LEU A 272 8.78 11.79 -2.17
CA LEU A 272 7.68 12.53 -1.56
C LEU A 272 6.40 11.70 -1.63
N THR A 273 5.90 11.32 -0.46
CA THR A 273 4.65 10.60 -0.26
C THR A 273 4.01 11.01 1.06
N ALA A 274 2.78 10.59 1.32
CA ALA A 274 2.13 10.78 2.60
C ALA A 274 2.97 10.16 3.74
N CYS A 275 3.17 10.90 4.84
CA CYS A 275 4.01 10.47 5.96
C CYS A 275 3.77 11.33 7.22
N ASP A 276 4.37 10.93 8.34
CA ASP A 276 4.57 11.78 9.51
C ASP A 276 5.48 12.97 9.17
N SER A 277 5.27 14.09 9.86
CA SER A 277 6.07 15.30 9.65
C SER A 277 6.20 16.08 10.96
N PRO A 278 7.08 17.10 11.01
CA PRO A 278 7.21 17.95 12.18
C PRO A 278 5.89 18.65 12.62
N ASP A 279 4.94 18.81 11.69
CA ASP A 279 3.63 19.42 11.96
C ASP A 279 2.49 18.39 12.04
N GLY A 280 2.83 17.11 12.25
CA GLY A 280 1.89 15.98 12.26
C GLY A 280 1.78 15.28 10.92
N TYR A 281 0.81 14.37 10.78
CA TYR A 281 0.67 13.55 9.58
C TYR A 281 0.24 14.39 8.36
N ARG A 282 0.92 14.20 7.23
CA ARG A 282 0.70 14.92 5.97
C ARG A 282 0.29 13.94 4.88
N GLY A 283 -1.02 13.82 4.65
CA GLY A 283 -1.58 13.02 3.55
C GLY A 283 -1.46 13.68 2.16
N ASP A 284 -1.00 14.93 2.11
CA ASP A 284 -0.99 15.76 0.91
C ASP A 284 0.40 15.96 0.29
N PHE A 285 1.43 15.31 0.84
CA PHE A 285 2.78 15.36 0.28
C PHE A 285 2.91 14.56 -1.00
N GLY A 286 3.61 15.15 -1.96
CA GLY A 286 3.79 14.59 -3.30
C GLY A 286 4.58 15.53 -4.20
N ALA A 287 4.64 15.17 -5.48
CA ALA A 287 5.43 15.90 -6.48
C ALA A 287 4.60 16.19 -7.73
N PRO A 288 5.00 17.17 -8.56
CA PRO A 288 4.47 17.33 -9.90
C PRO A 288 4.76 16.10 -10.79
N PRO A 289 3.92 15.82 -11.81
CA PRO A 289 2.66 16.49 -12.10
C PRO A 289 1.57 16.18 -11.06
N SER A 290 0.77 17.17 -10.70
CA SER A 290 -0.37 17.04 -9.77
C SER A 290 -1.61 17.75 -10.30
N ALA A 291 -2.76 17.55 -9.66
CA ALA A 291 -4.00 18.25 -10.02
C ALA A 291 -3.92 19.79 -9.85
N LYS A 292 -5.00 20.46 -10.24
CA LYS A 292 -5.17 21.92 -10.18
C LYS A 292 -4.06 22.68 -10.92
N SER A 293 -3.85 22.33 -12.19
CA SER A 293 -2.78 22.92 -13.02
C SER A 293 -1.41 22.82 -12.34
N ASN A 294 -1.10 21.65 -11.78
CA ASN A 294 0.15 21.36 -11.11
C ASN A 294 0.42 22.16 -9.81
N THR A 295 -0.62 22.40 -9.00
CA THR A 295 -0.50 23.16 -7.73
C THR A 295 -1.07 22.43 -6.50
N ALA A 296 -1.56 21.20 -6.69
CA ALA A 296 -2.17 20.42 -5.61
C ALA A 296 -1.17 19.72 -4.69
N HIS A 297 0.04 19.41 -5.17
CA HIS A 297 1.11 18.84 -4.34
C HIS A 297 1.60 19.83 -3.27
N ARG A 298 2.06 19.30 -2.14
CA ARG A 298 2.67 20.06 -1.03
C ARG A 298 3.99 19.41 -0.62
N ILE A 299 4.92 20.22 -0.13
CA ILE A 299 6.18 19.78 0.48
C ILE A 299 6.57 20.76 1.59
N ASP A 300 7.33 20.28 2.57
CA ASP A 300 7.97 21.12 3.61
C ASP A 300 9.45 20.73 3.85
N GLY A 301 10.02 19.92 2.95
CA GLY A 301 11.36 19.36 3.09
C GLY A 301 11.43 18.06 3.89
N THR A 302 10.30 17.50 4.33
CA THR A 302 10.26 16.18 4.98
C THR A 302 10.33 15.06 3.93
N VAL A 303 11.18 14.06 4.17
CA VAL A 303 11.39 12.92 3.27
C VAL A 303 11.08 11.61 3.99
N PRO A 304 10.11 10.83 3.51
CA PRO A 304 9.84 9.48 4.00
C PRO A 304 10.61 8.40 3.21
N PRO A 305 11.38 7.52 3.87
CA PRO A 305 12.11 6.44 3.21
C PRO A 305 11.23 5.48 2.39
N CYS A 306 9.98 5.26 2.82
CA CYS A 306 9.03 4.38 2.13
C CYS A 306 8.73 4.84 0.70
N GLY A 307 8.82 6.15 0.39
CA GLY A 307 8.60 6.66 -0.96
C GLY A 307 9.66 6.17 -1.93
N ALA A 308 10.93 6.20 -1.54
CA ALA A 308 12.02 5.67 -2.35
C ALA A 308 12.02 4.14 -2.36
N LEU A 309 11.97 3.50 -1.18
CA LEU A 309 12.02 2.03 -1.07
C LEU A 309 10.81 1.34 -1.73
N GLY A 310 9.61 1.92 -1.60
CA GLY A 310 8.42 1.47 -2.31
C GLY A 310 8.50 1.62 -3.83
N SER A 311 9.50 2.34 -4.35
CA SER A 311 9.76 2.54 -5.78
C SER A 311 10.91 1.69 -6.32
N ILE A 312 11.46 0.76 -5.52
CA ILE A 312 12.65 -0.03 -5.89
C ILE A 312 12.48 -0.83 -7.19
N VAL A 313 11.28 -1.36 -7.45
CA VAL A 313 11.00 -2.10 -8.70
C VAL A 313 10.90 -1.19 -9.93
N PHE A 314 10.67 0.11 -9.73
CA PHE A 314 10.49 1.08 -10.81
C PHE A 314 11.81 1.74 -11.21
N VAL A 315 12.63 2.13 -10.22
CA VAL A 315 13.87 2.89 -10.42
C VAL A 315 15.02 2.37 -9.52
N PRO A 316 15.42 1.09 -9.65
CA PRO A 316 16.29 0.42 -8.68
C PRO A 316 17.64 1.11 -8.47
N GLY A 317 18.29 1.59 -9.54
CA GLY A 317 19.59 2.27 -9.43
C GLY A 317 19.52 3.61 -8.67
N ILE A 318 18.39 4.32 -8.74
CA ILE A 318 18.18 5.56 -7.96
C ILE A 318 17.93 5.21 -6.49
N VAL A 319 17.15 4.17 -6.23
CA VAL A 319 16.85 3.70 -4.86
C VAL A 319 18.11 3.19 -4.17
N GLU A 320 18.99 2.49 -4.89
CA GLU A 320 20.26 2.02 -4.35
C GLU A 320 21.09 3.14 -3.75
N GLU A 321 21.31 4.23 -4.49
CA GLU A 321 22.10 5.36 -4.00
C GLU A 321 21.40 6.13 -2.87
N THR A 322 20.06 6.13 -2.87
CA THR A 322 19.24 6.76 -1.84
C THR A 322 19.31 6.01 -0.52
N VAL A 323 19.19 4.67 -0.56
CA VAL A 323 19.25 3.82 0.63
C VAL A 323 20.63 3.82 1.26
N LYS A 324 21.70 3.82 0.45
CA LYS A 324 23.07 4.02 0.96
C LYS A 324 23.20 5.35 1.68
N HIS A 325 22.67 6.43 1.10
CA HIS A 325 22.70 7.75 1.73
C HIS A 325 21.97 7.77 3.08
N TYR A 326 20.74 7.23 3.15
CA TYR A 326 20.00 7.16 4.41
C TYR A 326 20.79 6.41 5.49
N PHE A 327 21.38 5.27 5.14
CA PHE A 327 22.11 4.45 6.10
C PHE A 327 23.46 5.05 6.53
N GLU A 328 24.18 5.71 5.62
CA GLU A 328 25.55 6.19 5.87
C GLU A 328 25.61 7.65 6.32
N ASN A 329 24.64 8.48 5.92
CA ASN A 329 24.64 9.92 6.18
C ASN A 329 23.53 10.38 7.13
N VAL A 330 22.51 9.55 7.38
CA VAL A 330 21.43 9.83 8.35
C VAL A 330 21.24 8.63 9.29
N PRO A 331 22.29 8.17 10.00
CA PRO A 331 22.25 6.93 10.77
C PRO A 331 21.18 6.92 11.87
N GLU A 332 20.81 8.10 12.40
CA GLU A 332 19.74 8.27 13.39
C GLU A 332 18.34 7.95 12.83
N LEU A 333 18.20 7.87 11.50
CA LEU A 333 16.97 7.44 10.85
C LEU A 333 16.69 5.95 11.06
N TRP A 334 17.68 5.16 11.48
CA TRP A 334 17.52 3.73 11.69
C TRP A 334 16.95 3.40 13.08
N SER A 335 15.95 2.52 13.13
CA SER A 335 15.27 2.05 14.34
C SER A 335 15.27 0.51 14.45
N GLU A 336 14.63 -0.04 15.48
CA GLU A 336 14.46 -1.50 15.61
C GLU A 336 13.64 -2.11 14.46
N TYR A 337 12.78 -1.30 13.82
CA TYR A 337 11.95 -1.69 12.68
C TYR A 337 12.49 -1.12 11.36
N GLY A 338 13.79 -0.82 11.28
CA GLY A 338 14.44 -0.29 10.09
C GLY A 338 14.31 1.22 10.03
N PHE A 339 14.29 1.82 8.85
CA PHE A 339 14.16 3.28 8.74
C PHE A 339 12.87 3.82 9.39
N LEU A 340 12.97 4.92 10.14
CA LEU A 340 11.84 5.65 10.69
C LEU A 340 10.97 6.22 9.57
N ASP A 341 9.76 6.66 9.94
CA ASP A 341 8.75 7.07 8.96
C ASP A 341 9.20 8.20 8.04
N ALA A 342 9.86 9.21 8.60
CA ALA A 342 10.36 10.36 7.87
C ALA A 342 11.40 11.16 8.65
N TYR A 343 12.08 12.08 7.96
CA TYR A 343 12.98 13.06 8.57
C TYR A 343 13.01 14.39 7.83
N ASN A 344 13.49 15.44 8.52
CA ASN A 344 13.60 16.78 8.00
C ASN A 344 14.84 17.48 8.60
N LEU A 345 15.88 17.69 7.77
CA LEU A 345 17.15 18.29 8.19
C LEU A 345 17.07 19.80 8.45
N ASP A 346 16.19 20.51 7.74
CA ASP A 346 15.99 21.95 7.93
C ASP A 346 15.36 22.27 9.29
N ARG A 347 14.57 21.32 9.81
CA ARG A 347 13.89 21.43 11.11
C ARG A 347 14.53 20.61 12.22
N ASN A 348 15.65 19.94 11.94
CA ASN A 348 16.34 19.04 12.86
C ASN A 348 15.39 18.04 13.52
N TRP A 349 14.59 17.36 12.69
CA TRP A 349 13.50 16.49 13.12
C TRP A 349 13.62 15.11 12.46
N LEU A 350 13.34 14.08 13.24
CA LEU A 350 13.13 12.71 12.80
C LEU A 350 11.80 12.24 13.38
N SER A 351 11.08 11.41 12.65
CA SER A 351 9.86 10.80 13.18
C SER A 351 10.18 9.97 14.42
N ASP A 352 9.28 10.00 15.40
CA ASP A 352 9.38 9.20 16.62
C ASP A 352 8.71 7.83 16.49
N ARG A 353 8.32 7.45 15.25
CA ARG A 353 7.57 6.21 14.98
C ARG A 353 7.89 5.62 13.61
N VAL A 354 7.32 4.44 13.39
CA VAL A 354 7.10 3.86 12.06
C VAL A 354 5.61 3.64 11.86
N ILE A 355 5.15 3.69 10.61
CA ILE A 355 3.76 3.45 10.21
C ILE A 355 3.67 2.13 9.43
N GLY A 356 2.60 1.36 9.70
CA GLY A 356 2.45 0.00 9.18
C GLY A 356 2.31 -0.07 7.65
N ILE A 357 1.59 0.86 7.03
CA ILE A 357 1.48 0.90 5.56
C ILE A 357 2.82 1.27 4.89
N ASP A 358 3.64 2.10 5.53
CA ASP A 358 4.95 2.53 5.03
C ASP A 358 6.00 1.43 5.14
N LYS A 359 5.97 0.65 6.24
CA LYS A 359 6.73 -0.58 6.37
C LYS A 359 6.24 -1.67 5.43
N GLY A 360 4.93 -1.70 5.17
CA GLY A 360 4.28 -2.70 4.34
C GLY A 360 4.70 -2.57 2.88
N ILE A 361 4.61 -1.36 2.34
CA ILE A 361 5.03 -1.11 0.98
C ILE A 361 6.54 -1.34 0.80
N THR A 362 7.34 -0.94 1.79
CA THR A 362 8.79 -1.18 1.80
C THR A 362 9.10 -2.68 1.71
N LEU A 363 8.53 -3.49 2.59
CA LEU A 363 8.77 -4.93 2.62
C LEU A 363 8.35 -5.62 1.33
N LEU A 364 7.11 -5.38 0.87
CA LEU A 364 6.59 -6.10 -0.30
C LEU A 364 7.32 -5.72 -1.59
N MET A 365 7.72 -4.45 -1.73
CA MET A 365 8.43 -4.00 -2.93
C MET A 365 9.88 -4.48 -2.96
N ILE A 366 10.55 -4.60 -1.81
CA ILE A 366 11.86 -5.27 -1.72
C ILE A 366 11.73 -6.75 -2.11
N GLU A 367 10.75 -7.48 -1.58
CA GLU A 367 10.57 -8.89 -1.93
C GLU A 367 10.25 -9.07 -3.42
N ASN A 368 9.39 -8.22 -3.99
CA ASN A 368 9.08 -8.26 -5.42
C ASN A 368 10.28 -7.91 -6.30
N TYR A 369 11.14 -6.99 -5.86
CA TYR A 369 12.40 -6.69 -6.55
C TYR A 369 13.35 -7.91 -6.55
N ARG A 370 13.41 -8.64 -5.43
CA ARG A 370 14.35 -9.75 -5.25
C ARG A 370 13.90 -11.05 -5.93
N SER A 371 12.64 -11.43 -5.75
CA SER A 371 12.12 -12.73 -6.18
C SER A 371 10.87 -12.61 -7.06
N GLY A 372 10.06 -11.56 -6.88
CA GLY A 372 8.74 -11.46 -7.47
C GLY A 372 7.68 -12.33 -6.79
N MET A 373 7.95 -12.89 -5.61
CA MET A 373 7.08 -13.89 -4.97
C MET A 373 5.65 -13.38 -4.74
N ILE A 374 5.47 -12.14 -4.25
CA ILE A 374 4.13 -11.59 -3.96
C ILE A 374 3.34 -11.46 -5.27
N TRP A 375 3.99 -11.01 -6.33
CA TRP A 375 3.43 -10.98 -7.66
C TRP A 375 3.05 -12.37 -8.19
N GLU A 376 3.92 -13.37 -8.04
CA GLU A 376 3.66 -14.73 -8.51
C GLU A 376 2.45 -15.35 -7.81
N LEU A 377 2.37 -15.24 -6.48
CA LEU A 377 1.23 -15.70 -5.70
C LEU A 377 -0.07 -14.99 -6.12
N THR A 378 -0.03 -13.66 -6.20
CA THR A 378 -1.22 -12.85 -6.55
C THR A 378 -1.72 -13.15 -7.96
N MET A 379 -0.81 -13.16 -8.94
CA MET A 379 -1.14 -13.41 -10.34
C MET A 379 -1.50 -14.88 -10.62
N GLY A 380 -1.10 -15.79 -9.71
CA GLY A 380 -1.50 -17.19 -9.70
C GLY A 380 -2.97 -17.41 -9.34
N SER A 381 -3.57 -16.48 -8.58
CA SER A 381 -4.95 -16.60 -8.11
C SER A 381 -5.99 -16.47 -9.22
N GLU A 382 -6.97 -17.37 -9.23
CA GLU A 382 -8.10 -17.33 -10.16
C GLU A 382 -9.00 -16.11 -9.95
N TYR A 383 -9.09 -15.58 -8.72
CA TYR A 383 -9.84 -14.35 -8.45
C TYR A 383 -9.22 -13.17 -9.20
N ILE A 384 -7.89 -13.01 -9.11
CA ILE A 384 -7.19 -11.90 -9.74
C ILE A 384 -7.18 -12.03 -11.26
N LYS A 385 -6.95 -13.23 -11.80
CA LYS A 385 -7.05 -13.48 -13.25
C LYS A 385 -8.42 -13.11 -13.80
N ASN A 386 -9.50 -13.59 -13.16
CA ASN A 386 -10.87 -13.29 -13.56
C ASN A 386 -11.19 -11.79 -13.41
N GLY A 387 -10.75 -11.15 -12.33
CA GLY A 387 -10.92 -9.71 -12.13
C GLY A 387 -10.26 -8.88 -13.23
N LEU A 388 -8.97 -9.15 -13.51
CA LEU A 388 -8.22 -8.50 -14.57
C LEU A 388 -8.86 -8.72 -15.94
N GLU A 389 -9.25 -9.97 -16.26
CA GLU A 389 -9.92 -10.30 -17.52
C GLU A 389 -11.26 -9.56 -17.67
N ARG A 390 -12.10 -9.54 -16.64
CA ARG A 390 -13.39 -8.81 -16.64
C ARG A 390 -13.20 -7.32 -16.85
N LEU A 391 -12.15 -6.76 -16.25
CA LEU A 391 -11.77 -5.36 -16.45
C LEU A 391 -11.12 -5.10 -17.81
N GLY A 392 -10.89 -6.13 -18.63
CA GLY A 392 -10.31 -6.00 -19.96
C GLY A 392 -8.79 -5.81 -19.96
N PHE A 393 -8.10 -6.22 -18.90
CA PHE A 393 -6.64 -6.31 -18.93
C PHE A 393 -6.21 -7.47 -19.81
N SER A 394 -5.20 -7.23 -20.65
CA SER A 394 -4.64 -8.22 -21.56
C SER A 394 -3.12 -8.20 -21.52
N ARG A 395 -2.49 -9.30 -21.97
CA ARG A 395 -1.04 -9.35 -22.11
C ARG A 395 -0.59 -8.34 -23.14
N ARG A 396 0.56 -7.72 -22.90
CA ARG A 396 1.24 -6.89 -23.89
C ARG A 396 1.54 -7.77 -25.12
N GLU A 397 0.96 -7.45 -26.27
CA GLU A 397 1.42 -8.03 -27.54
C GLU A 397 2.88 -7.60 -27.73
N GLU A 398 3.79 -8.57 -27.81
CA GLU A 398 5.17 -8.33 -28.23
C GLU A 398 5.12 -7.94 -29.71
N TRP A 399 5.48 -6.70 -30.02
CA TRP A 399 5.64 -6.23 -31.39
C TRP A 399 7.02 -6.61 -31.93
#